data_AF-A0A834MB77-F1
#
_entry.id   AF-A0A834MB77-F1
#
_cell.length_a   1.000
_cell.length_b   1.000
_cell.length_c   1.000
_cell.angle_alpha   90.00
_cell.angle_beta   90.00
_cell.angle_gamma   90.00
#
_symmetry.space_group_name_H-M   'P 1'
#
loop_
_entity.id
_entity.type
_entity.pdbx_description
1 polymer ?
#
loop_
_entity_poly.entity_id
_entity_poly.type
_entity_poly.pdbx_seq_one_letter_code
_entity_poly.pdbx_strand_id
1 'polypeptide(L)'
;MPHFTVIEQSIDQEETTNKNSADLRIRKIQQSTLSRKFVEVMTEYNRTQTDYRERCKARIMRQLEITGRTTTNEELEEMLEQGNSAVFTQGIIMETQQAKQTLADIEARHADIIKLENSIRELHDMFMDMAMLVENQ
;
A
#
# COMPACT_ATOMS: atom_id res chain seq x y z
N MET A 1 8.39 -5.75 11.26
CA MET A 1 8.57 -7.23 11.30
C MET A 1 10.06 -7.52 11.15
N PRO A 2 10.77 -8.09 12.14
CA PRO A 2 12.24 -8.08 12.25
C PRO A 2 12.97 -9.20 11.48
N HIS A 3 12.32 -9.83 10.50
CA HIS A 3 12.79 -11.11 9.99
C HIS A 3 14.02 -10.99 9.07
N PHE A 4 14.15 -9.90 8.32
CA PHE A 4 15.33 -9.64 7.48
C PHE A 4 16.57 -9.33 8.32
N THR A 5 16.41 -8.54 9.39
CA THR A 5 17.47 -8.19 10.33
C THR A 5 18.03 -9.40 11.06
N VAL A 6 17.17 -10.36 11.45
CA VAL A 6 17.59 -11.61 12.10
C VAL A 6 18.40 -12.52 11.14
N ILE A 7 17.99 -12.60 9.88
CA ILE A 7 18.69 -13.41 8.86
C ILE A 7 20.08 -12.84 8.60
N GLU A 8 20.23 -11.51 8.51
CA GLU A 8 21.55 -10.90 8.34
C GLU A 8 22.45 -11.07 9.56
N GLN A 9 21.96 -10.78 10.75
CA GLN A 9 22.75 -10.96 11.97
C GLN A 9 23.29 -12.39 12.11
N SER A 10 22.55 -13.37 11.63
CA SER A 10 22.98 -14.77 11.62
C SER A 10 24.12 -15.01 10.61
N ILE A 11 24.05 -14.41 9.42
CA ILE A 11 25.07 -14.53 8.37
C ILE A 11 26.35 -13.78 8.75
N ASP A 12 26.23 -12.60 9.37
CA ASP A 12 27.37 -11.81 9.87
C ASP A 12 28.10 -12.52 11.02
N GLN A 13 27.34 -13.15 11.94
CA GLN A 13 27.92 -13.97 13.00
C GLN A 13 28.69 -15.18 12.44
N GLU A 14 28.15 -15.86 11.41
CA GLU A 14 28.85 -16.94 10.73
C GLU A 14 30.11 -16.46 9.99
N GLU A 15 30.11 -15.25 9.44
CA GLU A 15 31.28 -14.64 8.80
C GLU A 15 32.42 -14.38 9.78
N THR A 16 32.12 -13.95 11.01
CA THR A 16 33.16 -13.78 12.05
C THR A 16 33.84 -15.10 12.43
N THR A 17 33.14 -16.23 12.26
CA THR A 17 33.59 -17.55 12.70
C THR A 17 34.23 -18.37 11.57
N ASN A 18 33.80 -18.20 10.30
CA ASN A 18 34.26 -19.03 9.17
C ASN A 18 34.30 -18.28 7.82
N LYS A 19 35.20 -17.30 7.71
CA LYS A 19 35.33 -16.32 6.60
C LYS A 19 35.42 -16.88 5.18
N ASN A 20 35.82 -18.13 4.97
CA ASN A 20 36.15 -18.68 3.64
C ASN A 20 35.36 -19.94 3.25
N SER A 21 34.25 -20.24 3.93
CA SER A 21 33.46 -21.42 3.56
C SER A 21 32.67 -21.20 2.27
N ALA A 22 32.61 -22.23 1.41
CA ALA A 22 31.77 -22.20 0.21
C ALA A 22 30.28 -22.04 0.57
N ASP A 23 29.85 -22.60 1.72
CA ASP A 23 28.49 -22.49 2.25
C ASP A 23 28.13 -21.03 2.56
N LEU A 24 28.99 -20.29 3.26
CA LEU A 24 28.78 -18.87 3.56
C LEU A 24 28.63 -18.03 2.29
N ARG A 25 29.47 -18.28 1.26
CA ARG A 25 29.35 -17.58 -0.03
C ARG A 25 28.03 -17.88 -0.74
N ILE A 26 27.59 -19.14 -0.72
CA ILE A 26 26.30 -19.54 -1.31
C ILE A 26 25.15 -18.84 -0.57
N ARG A 27 25.16 -18.85 0.76
CA ARG A 27 24.13 -18.17 1.58
C ARG A 27 24.06 -16.67 1.28
N LYS A 28 25.20 -15.97 1.23
CA LYS A 28 25.26 -14.53 0.88
C LYS A 28 24.68 -14.24 -0.50
N ILE A 29 25.05 -15.04 -1.51
CA ILE A 29 24.53 -14.86 -2.89
C ILE A 29 23.02 -15.12 -2.93
N GLN A 30 22.55 -16.18 -2.28
CA GLN A 30 21.12 -16.52 -2.23
C GLN A 30 20.32 -15.44 -1.53
N GLN A 31 20.80 -14.96 -0.38
CA GLN A 31 20.16 -13.88 0.36
C GLN A 31 20.07 -12.61 -0.48
N SER A 32 21.18 -12.14 -1.09
CA SER A 32 21.17 -10.95 -1.95
C SER A 32 20.21 -11.10 -3.14
N THR A 33 20.18 -12.28 -3.76
CA THR A 33 19.29 -12.58 -4.89
C THR A 33 17.82 -12.56 -4.45
N LEU A 34 17.49 -13.19 -3.33
CA LEU A 34 16.13 -13.25 -2.80
C LEU A 34 15.65 -11.86 -2.34
N SER A 35 16.48 -11.09 -1.66
CA SER A 35 16.16 -9.71 -1.24
C SER A 35 15.86 -8.82 -2.44
N ARG A 36 16.67 -8.90 -3.51
CA ARG A 36 16.44 -8.12 -4.73
C ARG A 36 15.10 -8.48 -5.40
N LYS A 37 14.81 -9.78 -5.52
CA LYS A 37 13.52 -10.25 -6.07
C LYS A 37 12.34 -9.84 -5.19
N PHE A 38 12.50 -9.86 -3.88
CA PHE A 38 11.46 -9.44 -2.95
C PHE A 38 11.13 -7.96 -3.12
N VAL A 39 12.15 -7.09 -3.19
CA VAL A 39 11.97 -5.64 -3.49
C VAL A 39 11.26 -5.44 -4.83
N GLU A 40 11.68 -6.15 -5.87
CA GLU A 40 11.08 -6.07 -7.20
C GLU A 40 9.58 -6.39 -7.16
N VAL A 41 9.21 -7.53 -6.58
CA VAL A 41 7.81 -7.96 -6.46
C VAL A 41 6.99 -7.00 -5.60
N MET A 42 7.55 -6.51 -4.49
CA MET A 42 6.86 -5.58 -3.60
C MET A 42 6.69 -4.19 -4.23
N THR A 43 7.63 -3.76 -5.06
CA THR A 43 7.52 -2.51 -5.83
C THR A 43 6.38 -2.61 -6.84
N GLU A 44 6.29 -3.71 -7.58
CA GLU A 44 5.19 -3.94 -8.52
C GLU A 44 3.83 -4.09 -7.81
N TYR A 45 3.83 -4.71 -6.63
CA TYR A 45 2.65 -4.79 -5.78
C TYR A 45 2.18 -3.39 -5.33
N ASN A 46 3.09 -2.53 -4.84
CA ASN A 46 2.78 -1.15 -4.46
C ASN A 46 2.23 -0.33 -5.65
N ARG A 47 2.83 -0.49 -6.84
CA ARG A 47 2.33 0.13 -8.07
C ARG A 47 0.89 -0.31 -8.37
N THR A 48 0.63 -1.62 -8.30
CA THR A 48 -0.71 -2.17 -8.52
C THR A 48 -1.74 -1.64 -7.52
N GLN A 49 -1.35 -1.48 -6.25
CA GLN A 49 -2.20 -0.89 -5.22
C GLN A 49 -2.51 0.58 -5.50
N THR A 50 -1.51 1.36 -5.88
CA THR A 50 -1.68 2.78 -6.26
C THR A 50 -2.63 2.91 -7.45
N ASP A 51 -2.44 2.11 -8.50
CA ASP A 51 -3.34 2.09 -9.67
C ASP A 51 -4.77 1.67 -9.30
N TYR A 52 -4.95 0.77 -8.33
CA TYR A 52 -6.27 0.39 -7.83
C TYR A 52 -6.92 1.48 -6.97
N ARG A 53 -6.13 2.22 -6.18
CA ARG A 53 -6.60 3.39 -5.43
C ARG A 53 -7.15 4.46 -6.37
N GLU A 54 -6.41 4.81 -7.42
CA GLU A 54 -6.85 5.79 -8.42
C GLU A 54 -8.13 5.35 -9.15
N ARG A 55 -8.27 4.05 -9.46
CA ARG A 55 -9.53 3.52 -10.02
C ARG A 55 -10.70 3.63 -9.04
N CYS A 56 -10.47 3.42 -7.73
CA CYS A 56 -11.52 3.60 -6.73
C CYS A 56 -11.92 5.08 -6.61
N LYS A 57 -10.95 6.00 -6.59
CA LYS A 57 -11.17 7.45 -6.61
C LYS A 57 -12.01 7.87 -7.81
N ALA A 58 -11.62 7.48 -9.02
CA ALA A 58 -12.37 7.78 -10.24
C ALA A 58 -13.81 7.25 -10.23
N ARG A 59 -14.03 6.07 -9.62
CA ARG A 59 -15.39 5.52 -9.45
C ARG A 59 -16.23 6.36 -8.49
N ILE A 60 -15.66 6.83 -7.38
CA ILE A 60 -16.37 7.71 -6.44
C ILE A 60 -16.71 9.04 -7.12
N MET A 61 -15.76 9.65 -7.83
CA MET A 61 -15.99 10.89 -8.59
C MET A 61 -17.17 10.77 -9.55
N ARG A 62 -17.19 9.69 -10.36
CA ARG A 62 -18.30 9.42 -11.28
C ARG A 62 -19.64 9.25 -10.57
N GLN A 63 -19.65 8.60 -9.41
CA GLN A 63 -20.87 8.42 -8.62
C GLN A 63 -21.40 9.75 -8.08
N LEU A 64 -20.52 10.66 -7.66
CA LEU A 64 -20.89 12.02 -7.24
C LEU A 64 -21.49 12.81 -8.41
N GLU A 65 -20.88 12.73 -9.59
CA GLU A 65 -21.40 13.38 -10.81
C GLU A 65 -22.81 12.88 -11.19
N ILE A 66 -23.07 11.57 -11.08
CA ILE A 66 -24.40 10.98 -11.33
C ILE A 66 -25.44 11.55 -10.36
N THR A 67 -25.05 11.84 -9.12
CA THR A 67 -25.93 12.46 -8.12
C THR A 67 -26.08 13.98 -8.28
N GLY A 68 -25.45 14.56 -9.30
CA GLY A 68 -25.51 15.99 -9.60
C GLY A 68 -24.51 16.84 -8.79
N ARG A 69 -23.56 16.21 -8.10
CA ARG A 69 -22.50 16.91 -7.36
C ARG A 69 -21.22 16.90 -8.20
N THR A 70 -20.85 18.06 -8.73
CA THR A 70 -19.53 18.28 -9.30
C THR A 70 -18.52 18.37 -8.16
N THR A 71 -17.40 17.64 -8.27
CA THR A 71 -16.36 17.60 -7.23
C THR A 71 -15.01 17.58 -7.93
N THR A 72 -14.08 18.45 -7.52
CA THR A 72 -12.72 18.46 -8.08
C THR A 72 -11.89 17.30 -7.54
N ASN A 73 -10.72 17.07 -8.13
CA ASN A 73 -9.83 16.01 -7.64
C ASN A 73 -9.30 16.32 -6.24
N GLU A 74 -9.07 17.60 -5.94
CA GLU A 74 -8.59 18.11 -4.66
C GLU A 74 -9.68 17.97 -3.59
N GLU A 75 -10.91 18.42 -3.89
CA GLU A 75 -12.05 18.26 -2.99
C GLU A 75 -12.33 16.79 -2.68
N LEU A 76 -12.24 15.91 -3.68
CA LEU A 76 -12.42 14.48 -3.47
C LEU A 76 -11.32 13.89 -2.57
N GLU A 77 -10.08 14.37 -2.70
CA GLU A 77 -9.00 13.92 -1.82
C GLU A 77 -9.24 14.33 -0.37
N GLU A 78 -9.63 15.58 -0.13
CA GLU A 78 -10.00 16.06 1.20
C GLU A 78 -11.15 15.25 1.81
N MET A 79 -12.15 14.88 0.99
CA MET A 79 -13.27 14.04 1.42
C MET A 79 -12.81 12.62 1.81
N LEU A 80 -11.84 12.05 1.10
CA LEU A 80 -11.28 10.73 1.41
C LEU A 80 -10.49 10.78 2.73
N GLU A 81 -9.70 11.84 2.95
CA GLU A 81 -8.87 12.05 4.14
C GLU A 81 -9.69 12.26 5.42
N GLN A 82 -10.85 12.91 5.33
CA GLN A 82 -11.71 13.17 6.49
C GLN A 82 -12.26 11.90 7.15
N GLY A 83 -12.22 10.76 6.46
CA GLY A 83 -12.64 9.46 7.00
C GLY A 83 -14.14 9.36 7.34
N ASN A 84 -14.92 10.38 7.01
CA ASN A 84 -16.35 10.47 7.32
C ASN A 84 -17.19 10.23 6.07
N SER A 85 -17.83 9.04 5.98
CA SER A 85 -18.68 8.68 4.85
C SER A 85 -19.87 9.61 4.65
N ALA A 86 -20.32 10.31 5.70
CA ALA A 86 -21.41 11.28 5.59
C ALA A 86 -21.06 12.46 4.67
N VAL A 87 -19.76 12.78 4.50
CA VAL A 87 -19.31 13.89 3.65
C VAL A 87 -19.70 13.69 2.19
N PHE A 88 -19.81 12.43 1.73
CA PHE A 88 -20.27 12.08 0.38
C PHE A 88 -21.78 12.32 0.19
N THR A 89 -22.57 12.24 1.25
CA THR A 89 -24.04 12.43 1.21
C THR A 89 -24.50 13.86 1.37
N GLN A 90 -23.60 14.77 1.77
CA GLN A 90 -23.96 16.14 2.04
C GLN A 90 -24.44 16.84 0.76
N GLY A 91 -25.73 17.18 0.72
CA GLY A 91 -26.38 17.81 -0.44
C GLY A 91 -27.07 16.85 -1.42
N ILE A 92 -27.04 15.53 -1.20
CA ILE A 92 -27.74 14.55 -2.06
C ILE A 92 -29.12 14.23 -1.47
N ILE A 93 -30.17 14.31 -2.29
CA ILE A 93 -31.53 13.91 -1.90
C ILE A 93 -31.58 12.37 -1.83
N MET A 94 -31.45 11.80 -0.62
CA MET A 94 -31.39 10.34 -0.39
C MET A 94 -32.76 9.61 -0.49
N GLU A 95 -33.80 10.28 -0.99
CA GLU A 95 -35.16 9.72 -1.02
C GLU A 95 -35.33 8.64 -2.10
N THR A 96 -34.45 8.62 -3.11
CA THR A 96 -34.51 7.64 -4.19
C THR A 96 -33.71 6.37 -3.86
N GLN A 97 -34.22 5.21 -4.31
CA GLN A 97 -33.48 3.95 -4.20
C GLN A 97 -32.12 4.01 -4.91
N GLN A 98 -32.04 4.78 -5.99
CA GLN A 98 -30.81 5.01 -6.74
C GLN A 98 -29.76 5.76 -5.90
N ALA A 99 -30.14 6.83 -5.20
CA ALA A 99 -29.22 7.57 -4.32
C ALA A 99 -28.65 6.68 -3.21
N LYS A 100 -29.46 5.78 -2.63
CA LYS A 100 -29.01 4.81 -1.62
C LYS A 100 -28.01 3.80 -2.18
N GLN A 101 -28.24 3.30 -3.39
CA GLN A 101 -27.30 2.38 -4.04
C GLN A 101 -25.98 3.08 -4.36
N THR A 102 -26.03 4.31 -4.88
CA THR A 102 -24.83 5.11 -5.14
C THR A 102 -24.03 5.35 -3.86
N LEU A 103 -24.68 5.63 -2.74
CA LEU A 103 -24.00 5.79 -1.46
C LEU A 103 -23.29 4.50 -1.03
N ALA A 104 -23.99 3.35 -1.07
CA ALA A 104 -23.40 2.06 -0.72
C ALA A 104 -22.18 1.73 -1.59
N ASP A 105 -22.23 2.06 -2.89
CA ASP A 105 -21.10 1.89 -3.80
C ASP A 105 -19.92 2.79 -3.41
N ILE A 106 -20.16 4.05 -3.05
CA ILE A 106 -19.14 5.00 -2.59
C ILE A 106 -18.49 4.49 -1.29
N GLU A 107 -19.29 4.10 -0.30
CA GLU A 107 -18.80 3.57 0.98
C GLU A 107 -17.94 2.32 0.79
N ALA A 108 -18.37 1.40 -0.08
CA ALA A 108 -17.60 0.19 -0.40
C ALA A 108 -16.26 0.53 -1.07
N ARG A 109 -16.20 1.55 -1.94
CA ARG A 109 -14.94 2.00 -2.55
C ARG A 109 -14.04 2.74 -1.56
N HIS A 110 -14.60 3.55 -0.68
CA HIS A 110 -13.85 4.25 0.37
C HIS A 110 -13.22 3.25 1.34
N ALA A 111 -13.96 2.21 1.74
CA ALA A 111 -13.43 1.12 2.55
C ALA A 111 -12.28 0.36 1.86
N ASP A 112 -12.36 0.16 0.55
CA ASP A 112 -11.25 -0.41 -0.23
C ASP A 112 -10.02 0.51 -0.22
N ILE A 113 -10.20 1.83 -0.38
CA ILE A 113 -9.11 2.81 -0.31
C ILE A 113 -8.42 2.77 1.05
N ILE A 114 -9.17 2.77 2.16
CA ILE A 114 -8.60 2.70 3.52
C ILE A 114 -7.75 1.43 3.69
N LYS A 115 -8.22 0.28 3.19
CA LYS A 115 -7.44 -0.97 3.24
C LYS A 115 -6.15 -0.89 2.44
N LEU A 116 -6.19 -0.27 1.26
CA LEU A 116 -5.01 -0.07 0.43
C LEU A 116 -4.00 0.85 1.12
N GLU A 117 -4.44 1.97 1.68
CA GLU A 117 -3.56 2.92 2.36
C GLU A 117 -2.87 2.29 3.58
N ASN A 118 -3.57 1.44 4.32
CA ASN A 118 -2.95 0.67 5.39
C ASN A 118 -1.90 -0.32 4.85
N SER A 119 -2.19 -1.03 3.77
CA SER A 119 -1.23 -1.97 3.17
C SER A 119 -0.02 -1.25 2.55
N ILE A 120 -0.20 -0.08 1.95
CA ILE A 120 0.89 0.76 1.43
C ILE A 120 1.79 1.24 2.58
N ARG A 121 1.20 1.60 3.73
CA ARG A 121 1.97 1.98 4.92
C ARG A 121 2.82 0.81 5.43
N GLU A 122 2.27 -0.40 5.47
CA GLU A 122 3.03 -1.61 5.83
C GLU A 122 4.18 -1.89 4.86
N LEU A 123 3.97 -1.68 3.55
CA LEU A 123 5.03 -1.81 2.55
C LEU A 123 6.11 -0.74 2.72
N HIS A 124 5.73 0.50 3.04
CA HIS A 124 6.68 1.57 3.31
C HIS A 124 7.59 1.23 4.49
N ASP A 125 7.02 0.75 5.60
CA ASP A 125 7.80 0.32 6.77
C ASP A 125 8.78 -0.80 6.42
N MET A 126 8.35 -1.77 5.60
CA MET A 126 9.21 -2.82 5.08
C MET A 126 10.34 -2.28 4.20
N PHE A 127 10.08 -1.32 3.31
CA PHE A 127 11.12 -0.71 2.47
C PHE A 127 12.12 0.09 3.28
N MET A 128 11.69 0.79 4.33
CA MET A 128 12.59 1.50 5.25
C MET A 128 13.52 0.53 5.97
N ASP A 129 12.99 -0.60 6.47
CA ASP A 129 13.79 -1.66 7.07
C ASP A 129 14.84 -2.21 6.08
N MET A 130 14.47 -2.44 4.82
CA MET A 130 15.40 -2.91 3.79
C MET A 130 16.45 -1.87 3.40
N ALA A 131 16.10 -0.58 3.34
CA ALA A 131 17.03 0.49 3.01
C ALA A 131 18.11 0.65 4.08
N MET A 132 17.73 0.64 5.37
CA MET A 132 18.68 0.65 6.49
C MET A 132 19.62 -0.56 6.50
N LEU A 133 19.16 -1.69 5.94
CA LEU A 133 19.93 -2.91 5.78
C LEU A 133 21.02 -2.79 4.69
N VAL A 134 20.71 -2.12 3.58
CA VAL A 134 21.68 -1.89 2.49
C VAL A 134 22.72 -0.82 2.85
N GLU A 135 22.39 0.15 3.70
CA GLU A 135 23.35 1.17 4.18
C GLU A 135 24.40 0.65 5.18
N ASN A 136 24.17 -0.52 5.80
CA ASN A 136 25.10 -1.12 6.76
C ASN A 136 26.05 -2.18 6.15
N GLN A 137 25.98 -2.44 4.84
CA GLN A 137 26.91 -3.31 4.09
C GLN A 137 28.06 -2.53 3.45
#